data_AF-A0A951L410-F1
#
_entry.id   AF-A0A951L410-F1
#
_cell.length_a   1.000
_cell.length_b   1.000
_cell.length_c   1.000
_cell.angle_alpha   90.00
_cell.angle_beta   90.00
_cell.angle_gamma   90.00
#
_symmetry.space_group_name_H-M   'P 1'
#
loop_
_entity.id
_entity.type
_entity.pdbx_description
1 polymer ?
#
loop_
_entity_poly.entity_id
_entity_poly.type
_entity_poly.pdbx_seq_one_letter_code
_entity_poly.pdbx_strand_id
1 'polypeptide(L)'
;MARVEVITGPERRRRWSEEQKRAIVAESLVPGAVVSDVARRADIGPGQLYRWRKEFRAVADGFTQVLIAPPEIPAAPVAAGEPTIELEFAGKVRVRIPGSVPADLAAAVVKALSRR
;
A
#
# COMPACT_ATOMS: atom_id res chain seq x y z
N MET A 1 23.22 12.24 -13.65
CA MET A 1 23.97 13.43 -13.21
C MET A 1 23.38 13.90 -11.88
N ALA A 2 24.18 14.02 -10.82
CA ALA A 2 23.68 14.41 -9.49
C ALA A 2 23.57 15.95 -9.41
N ARG A 3 22.38 16.46 -9.08
CA ARG A 3 22.12 17.90 -8.89
C ARG A 3 22.69 18.33 -7.54
N VAL A 4 23.69 19.21 -7.58
CA VAL A 4 24.28 19.84 -6.39
C VAL A 4 23.56 21.18 -6.17
N GLU A 5 22.77 21.29 -5.11
CA GLU A 5 22.18 22.57 -4.69
C GLU A 5 23.10 23.22 -3.67
N VAL A 6 23.70 24.34 -4.05
CA VAL A 6 24.57 25.17 -3.19
C VAL A 6 23.67 26.15 -2.45
N ILE A 7 23.62 26.03 -1.12
CA ILE A 7 22.89 26.98 -0.25
C ILE A 7 23.79 28.21 -0.06
N THR A 8 23.68 29.19 -0.96
CA THR A 8 24.36 30.49 -0.85
C THR A 8 23.45 31.49 -0.13
N GLY A 9 23.62 31.69 1.17
CA GLY A 9 22.93 32.73 1.93
C GLY A 9 23.77 33.21 3.12
N PRO A 10 23.74 34.51 3.46
CA PRO A 10 24.52 35.06 4.57
C PRO A 10 24.10 34.40 5.88
N GLU A 11 25.09 33.88 6.58
CA GLU A 11 24.98 33.06 7.77
C GLU A 11 24.29 33.79 8.93
N ARG A 12 22.96 33.80 8.95
CA ARG A 12 22.20 33.95 10.19
C ARG A 12 21.59 32.61 10.51
N ARG A 13 22.38 31.74 11.16
CA ARG A 13 22.01 30.41 11.67
C ARG A 13 20.57 30.43 12.21
N ARG A 14 19.60 30.08 11.35
CA ARG A 14 18.19 30.03 11.71
C ARG A 14 18.07 29.00 12.82
N ARG A 15 17.74 29.43 14.03
CA ARG A 15 17.50 28.53 15.16
C ARG A 15 16.12 27.94 14.96
N TRP A 16 16.07 26.62 14.80
CA TRP A 16 14.84 25.86 14.72
C TRP A 16 14.40 25.44 16.11
N SER A 17 13.22 25.91 16.54
CA SER A 17 12.58 25.37 17.74
C SER A 17 12.21 23.90 17.51
N GLU A 18 12.07 23.13 18.58
CA GLU A 18 11.70 21.72 18.46
C GLU A 18 10.33 21.54 17.76
N GLU A 19 9.38 22.44 18.04
CA GLU A 19 8.08 22.49 17.38
C GLU A 19 8.20 22.71 15.87
N GLN A 20 9.04 23.65 15.44
CA GLN A 20 9.28 23.88 14.01
C GLN A 20 9.92 22.66 13.34
N LYS A 21 10.88 22.00 14.01
CA LYS A 21 11.47 20.76 13.48
C LYS A 21 10.41 19.66 13.33
N ARG A 22 9.54 19.48 14.32
CA ARG A 22 8.45 18.50 14.27
C ARG A 22 7.46 18.81 13.14
N ALA A 23 7.11 20.07 12.93
CA ALA A 23 6.21 20.48 11.84
C ALA A 23 6.79 20.12 10.46
N ILE A 24 8.08 20.44 10.23
CA ILE A 24 8.76 20.12 8.97
C ILE A 24 8.89 18.61 8.79
N VAL A 25 9.19 17.87 9.87
CA VAL A 25 9.25 16.40 9.83
C VAL A 25 7.88 15.81 9.51
N ALA A 26 6.80 16.28 10.15
CA ALA A 26 5.44 15.83 9.88
C ALA A 26 5.04 16.06 8.41
N GLU A 27 5.37 17.22 7.84
CA GLU A 27 5.14 17.50 6.41
C GLU A 27 5.87 16.49 5.52
N SER A 28 7.10 16.11 5.87
CA SER A 28 7.89 15.12 5.13
C SER A 28 7.38 13.67 5.25
N LEU A 29 6.43 13.40 6.16
CA LEU A 29 5.85 12.08 6.41
C LEU A 29 4.48 11.89 5.75
N VAL A 30 3.90 12.94 5.16
CA VAL A 30 2.64 12.85 4.42
C VAL A 30 2.82 11.95 3.19
N PRO A 31 1.88 11.03 2.90
CA PRO A 31 1.94 10.22 1.68
C PRO A 31 2.08 11.08 0.43
N GLY A 32 3.06 10.75 -0.43
CA GLY A 32 3.36 11.52 -1.65
C GLY A 32 4.28 12.74 -1.44
N ALA A 33 4.71 13.04 -0.20
CA ALA A 33 5.65 14.13 0.05
C ALA A 33 7.05 13.83 -0.50
N VAL A 34 7.62 14.78 -1.24
CA VAL A 34 9.00 14.73 -1.72
C VAL A 34 9.93 15.43 -0.72
N VAL A 35 10.81 14.65 -0.08
CA VAL A 35 11.71 15.14 0.99
C VAL A 35 12.57 16.32 0.52
N SER A 36 13.07 16.29 -0.71
CA SER A 36 13.88 17.38 -1.28
C SER A 36 13.09 18.68 -1.43
N ASP A 37 11.80 18.61 -1.79
CA ASP A 37 10.96 19.80 -1.95
C ASP A 37 10.51 20.37 -0.60
N VAL A 38 10.28 19.51 0.40
CA VAL A 38 10.05 19.94 1.79
C VAL A 38 11.31 20.63 2.34
N ALA A 39 12.49 20.03 2.12
CA ALA A 39 13.76 20.60 2.56
C ALA A 39 14.03 21.97 1.89
N ARG A 40 13.80 22.08 0.58
CA ARG A 40 13.93 23.35 -0.17
C ARG A 40 12.98 24.43 0.35
N ARG A 41 11.71 24.09 0.60
CA ARG A 41 10.72 25.03 1.15
C ARG A 41 11.07 25.51 2.57
N ALA A 42 11.76 24.67 3.33
CA ALA A 42 12.23 25.01 4.66
C ALA A 42 13.64 25.65 4.69
N ASP A 43 14.28 25.88 3.53
CA ASP A 43 15.67 26.36 3.41
C ASP A 43 16.67 25.51 4.22
N ILE A 44 16.47 24.20 4.25
CA ILE A 44 17.37 23.24 4.90
C ILE A 44 17.91 22.22 3.89
N GLY A 45 19.09 21.68 4.18
CA GLY A 45 19.62 20.55 3.40
C GLY A 45 18.80 19.29 3.65
N PRO A 46 18.56 18.43 2.64
CA PRO A 46 17.83 17.16 2.81
C PRO A 46 18.44 16.26 3.89
N GLY A 47 19.77 16.25 4.03
CA GLY A 47 20.47 15.48 5.07
C GLY A 47 20.12 15.92 6.51
N GLN A 48 19.83 17.20 6.72
CA GLN A 48 19.37 17.71 8.02
C GLN A 48 17.94 17.24 8.32
N LEU A 49 17.07 17.23 7.32
CA LEU A 49 15.71 16.72 7.44
C LEU A 49 15.70 15.21 7.75
N TYR A 50 16.55 14.41 7.09
CA TYR A 50 16.70 12.99 7.44
C TYR A 50 17.16 12.75 8.87
N ARG A 51 18.09 13.59 9.36
CA ARG A 51 18.54 13.52 10.75
C ARG A 51 17.38 13.78 11.71
N TRP A 52 16.60 14.83 11.50
CA TRP A 52 15.42 15.13 12.31
C TRP A 52 14.37 14.03 12.21
N ARG A 53 14.11 13.47 11.02
CA ARG A 53 13.22 12.31 10.88
C ARG A 53 13.66 11.15 11.76
N LYS A 54 14.96 10.89 11.89
CA LYS A 54 15.49 9.86 12.78
C LYS A 54 15.34 10.22 14.26
N GLU A 55 15.60 11.47 14.64
CA GLU A 55 15.47 11.98 16.01
C GLU A 55 14.02 11.96 16.52
N PHE A 56 13.05 12.29 15.66
CA PHE A 56 11.62 12.33 15.99
C PHE A 56 10.87 11.03 15.65
N ARG A 57 11.55 10.04 15.06
CA ARG A 57 10.97 8.71 14.93
C ARG A 57 10.90 8.14 16.34
N ALA A 58 9.68 7.96 16.85
CA ALA A 58 9.49 7.07 17.99
C ALA A 58 10.17 5.76 17.61
N VAL A 59 11.16 5.34 18.40
CA VAL A 59 11.89 4.11 18.18
C VAL A 59 10.89 2.97 18.39
N ALA A 60 10.16 2.63 17.33
CA ALA A 60 9.58 1.31 17.20
C ALA A 60 10.76 0.43 16.84
N ASP A 61 11.47 -0.06 17.87
CA ASP A 61 12.40 -1.17 17.73
C ASP A 61 11.57 -2.39 17.29
N GLY A 62 11.40 -2.54 15.98
CA GLY A 62 10.53 -3.54 15.42
C GLY A 62 10.53 -3.53 13.90
N PHE A 63 10.56 -4.71 13.32
CA PHE A 63 10.35 -4.89 11.89
C PHE A 63 8.86 -4.64 11.57
N THR A 64 8.58 -3.65 10.72
CA THR A 64 7.24 -3.46 10.15
C THR A 64 7.10 -4.38 8.94
N GLN A 65 6.02 -5.17 8.88
CA GLN A 65 5.75 -6.04 7.75
C GLN A 65 5.52 -5.18 6.49
N VAL A 66 6.37 -5.38 5.48
CA VAL A 66 6.16 -4.80 4.14
C VAL A 66 5.29 -5.79 3.36
N LEU A 67 4.04 -5.41 3.09
CA LEU A 67 3.18 -6.12 2.15
C LEU A 67 3.55 -5.67 0.74
N ILE A 68 4.17 -6.56 -0.04
CA ILE A 68 4.37 -6.33 -1.47
C ILE A 68 3.03 -6.62 -2.16
N ALA A 69 2.28 -5.56 -2.46
CA ALA A 69 1.16 -5.69 -3.39
C ALA A 69 1.73 -6.08 -4.77
N PRO A 70 1.12 -7.06 -5.47
CA PRO A 70 1.41 -7.28 -6.88
C PRO A 70 1.28 -5.95 -7.64
N PRO A 71 2.07 -5.71 -8.70
CA PRO A 71 1.94 -4.48 -9.48
C PRO A 71 0.47 -4.31 -9.88
N GLU A 72 -0.13 -3.17 -9.51
CA GLU A 72 -1.48 -2.80 -9.95
C GLU A 72 -1.48 -2.68 -11.47
N ILE A 73 -1.75 -3.80 -12.13
CA ILE A 73 -2.37 -3.80 -13.44
C ILE A 73 -3.74 -3.16 -13.19
N PRO A 74 -4.13 -2.08 -13.87
CA PRO A 74 -5.43 -1.45 -13.64
C PRO A 74 -6.50 -2.52 -13.84
N ALA A 75 -7.08 -2.94 -12.73
CA ALA A 75 -8.09 -3.98 -12.73
C ALA A 75 -9.29 -3.41 -13.48
N ALA A 76 -9.59 -4.01 -14.63
CA ALA A 76 -10.91 -3.88 -15.23
C ALA A 76 -11.94 -4.21 -14.13
N PRO A 77 -13.09 -3.49 -14.08
CA PRO A 77 -14.06 -3.66 -13.01
C PRO A 77 -14.44 -5.15 -12.93
N VAL A 78 -14.08 -5.78 -11.81
CA VAL A 78 -14.57 -7.11 -11.48
C VAL A 78 -16.08 -6.98 -11.34
N ALA A 79 -16.79 -7.34 -12.40
CA ALA A 79 -18.21 -7.60 -12.32
C ALA A 79 -18.43 -8.59 -11.18
N ALA A 80 -19.26 -8.22 -10.22
CA ALA A 80 -19.70 -9.10 -9.16
C ALA A 80 -20.33 -10.34 -9.81
N GLY A 81 -19.55 -11.41 -9.93
CA GLY A 81 -20.02 -12.69 -10.45
C GLY A 81 -21.09 -13.23 -9.52
N GLU A 82 -22.19 -13.71 -10.10
CA GLU A 82 -23.25 -14.38 -9.36
C GLU A 82 -22.67 -15.48 -8.46
N PRO A 83 -23.16 -15.65 -7.23
CA PRO A 83 -22.65 -16.66 -6.30
C PRO A 83 -22.73 -18.04 -6.97
N THR A 84 -21.58 -18.63 -7.25
CA THR A 84 -21.46 -19.92 -7.96
C THR A 84 -20.83 -20.93 -7.02
N ILE A 85 -21.48 -22.06 -6.84
CA ILE A 85 -20.97 -23.19 -6.05
C ILE A 85 -20.14 -24.07 -6.98
N GLU A 86 -18.85 -24.24 -6.67
CA GLU A 86 -17.98 -25.19 -7.38
C GLU A 86 -17.81 -26.47 -6.55
N LEU A 87 -18.00 -27.62 -7.19
CA LEU A 87 -17.80 -28.94 -6.59
C LEU A 87 -16.81 -29.74 -7.45
N GLU A 88 -15.85 -30.39 -6.80
CA GLU A 88 -14.90 -31.28 -7.44
C GLU A 88 -15.11 -32.71 -6.95
N PHE A 89 -15.41 -33.62 -7.88
CA PHE A 89 -15.64 -35.04 -7.57
C PHE A 89 -14.42 -35.85 -8.00
N ALA A 90 -13.71 -36.41 -7.01
CA ALA A 90 -12.57 -37.33 -7.16
C ALA A 90 -11.52 -36.91 -8.22
N GLY A 91 -11.32 -35.60 -8.41
CA GLY A 91 -10.37 -35.02 -9.37
C GLY A 91 -10.68 -35.25 -10.85
N LYS A 92 -11.83 -35.85 -11.19
CA LYS A 92 -12.19 -36.19 -12.59
C LYS A 92 -13.34 -35.36 -13.14
N VAL A 93 -14.19 -34.82 -12.28
CA VAL A 93 -15.36 -34.04 -12.68
C VAL A 93 -15.43 -32.77 -11.84
N ARG A 94 -15.48 -31.62 -12.53
CA ARG A 94 -15.74 -30.30 -11.92
C ARG A 94 -17.14 -29.84 -12.30
N VAL A 95 -17.94 -29.48 -11.30
CA VAL A 95 -19.30 -28.97 -11.48
C VAL A 95 -19.34 -27.54 -10.98
N ARG A 96 -19.90 -26.64 -11.80
CA ARG A 96 -20.15 -25.24 -11.45
C ARG A 96 -21.65 -25.01 -11.47
N ILE A 97 -22.22 -24.57 -10.35
CA ILE A 97 -23.64 -24.31 -10.20
C ILE A 97 -23.83 -22.82 -9.90
N PRO A 98 -24.21 -22.00 -10.90
CA PRO A 98 -24.60 -20.61 -10.67
C PRO A 98 -25.84 -20.51 -9.78
N GLY A 99 -25.97 -19.43 -9.01
CA GLY A 99 -27.11 -19.17 -8.13
C GLY A 99 -28.48 -19.05 -8.82
N SER A 100 -28.50 -18.97 -10.16
CA SER A 100 -29.71 -18.98 -10.99
C SER A 100 -30.29 -20.38 -11.23
N VAL A 101 -29.61 -21.45 -10.80
CA VAL A 101 -30.05 -22.83 -10.98
C VAL A 101 -31.06 -23.24 -9.89
N PRO A 102 -32.24 -23.79 -10.24
CA PRO A 102 -33.20 -24.32 -9.28
C PRO A 102 -32.59 -25.44 -8.41
N ALA A 103 -32.88 -25.40 -7.10
CA ALA A 103 -32.30 -26.31 -6.12
C ALA A 103 -32.53 -27.80 -6.46
N ASP A 104 -33.67 -28.14 -7.04
CA ASP A 104 -34.00 -29.53 -7.42
C ASP A 104 -33.08 -30.05 -8.54
N LEU A 105 -32.75 -29.21 -9.51
CA LEU A 105 -31.86 -29.56 -10.62
C LEU A 105 -30.41 -29.69 -10.11
N ALA A 106 -30.00 -28.76 -9.24
CA ALA A 106 -28.68 -28.81 -8.59
C ALA A 106 -28.52 -30.11 -7.76
N ALA A 107 -29.52 -30.46 -6.96
CA ALA A 107 -29.53 -31.67 -6.15
C ALA A 107 -29.54 -32.94 -7.02
N ALA A 108 -30.29 -32.95 -8.12
CA ALA A 108 -30.31 -34.08 -9.06
C ALA A 108 -28.94 -34.32 -9.70
N VAL A 109 -28.25 -33.27 -10.13
CA VAL A 109 -26.89 -33.36 -10.72
C VAL A 109 -25.87 -33.86 -9.70
N VAL A 110 -25.87 -33.30 -8.49
CA VAL A 110 -24.97 -33.74 -7.41
C VAL A 110 -25.22 -35.21 -7.05
N LYS A 111 -26.48 -35.62 -6.94
CA LYS A 111 -26.87 -37.01 -6.62
C LYS A 111 -26.54 -38.01 -7.73
N ALA A 112 -26.64 -37.59 -8.99
CA ALA A 112 -26.25 -38.43 -10.14
C ALA A 112 -24.73 -38.65 -10.17
N LEU A 113 -23.95 -37.63 -9.82
CA LEU A 113 -22.49 -37.68 -9.80
C LEU A 113 -21.94 -38.37 -8.54
N SER A 114 -22.67 -38.35 -7.42
CA SER A 114 -22.27 -39.04 -6.18
C SER A 114 -22.57 -40.55 -6.16
N ARG A 115 -23.24 -41.09 -7.19
CA ARG A 115 -23.60 -42.51 -7.32
C ARG A 115 -22.63 -43.32 -8.19
N ARG A 116 -21.55 -42.68 -8.66
CA ARG A 116 -20.53 -43.29 -9.49
C ARG A 116 -19.23 -43.44 -8.72
#